data_AF-A0A960LZR9-F1
#
_entry.id   AF-A0A960LZR9-F1
#
_cell.length_a   1.000
_cell.length_b   1.000
_cell.length_c   1.000
_cell.angle_alpha   90.00
_cell.angle_beta   90.00
_cell.angle_gamma   90.00
#
_symmetry.space_group_name_H-M   'P 1'
#
loop_
_entity.id
_entity.type
_entity.pdbx_description
1 polymer ?
#
loop_
_entity_poly.entity_id
_entity_poly.type
_entity_poly.pdbx_seq_one_letter_code
_entity_poly.pdbx_strand_id
1 'polypeptide(L)'
;MMRSEKVWMGLVVGMFGIAMSGCVFSSTSDDSSGAAADTATSPESTADTSSTVGEEAPASSDPSPGTEPAAESASAPLSSDSVSSSSMFPGLGGVTWLHHNVSSWPQTANLSASVRGSTLRLNYDKANSWPVGYPIGGVALVGNAWVFFQQDGKWYGGTFEWLKPGQIDKQKSAVNGGQIGVSPVQGWRPQSGEVYGFMVSGFARSSTRNIQERSNVSFLTWP
;
A
#
# COMPACT_ATOMS: atom_id res chain seq x y z
N MET A 1 16.26 19.19 50.25
CA MET A 1 14.78 19.03 50.24
C MET A 1 14.43 18.22 48.99
N MET A 2 14.05 16.96 49.18
CA MET A 2 13.88 15.94 48.13
C MET A 2 12.74 16.30 47.16
N ARG A 3 12.95 16.11 45.85
CA ARG A 3 11.87 16.05 44.86
C ARG A 3 11.75 14.61 44.37
N SER A 4 10.65 14.00 44.79
CA SER A 4 10.23 12.63 44.48
C SER A 4 9.93 12.47 43.00
N GLU A 5 10.53 11.45 42.39
CA GLU A 5 10.16 10.90 41.10
C GLU A 5 8.81 10.17 41.20
N LYS A 6 7.97 10.27 40.16
CA LYS A 6 6.80 9.42 39.97
C LYS A 6 6.91 8.76 38.61
N VAL A 7 7.38 7.52 38.63
CA VAL A 7 7.29 6.55 37.53
C VAL A 7 5.82 6.14 37.41
N TRP A 8 5.24 6.25 36.21
CA TRP A 8 3.97 5.61 35.87
C TRP A 8 4.25 4.45 34.91
N MET A 9 4.23 3.22 35.45
CA MET A 9 4.09 1.99 34.68
C MET A 9 2.60 1.78 34.43
N GLY A 10 2.16 2.06 33.21
CA GLY A 10 0.84 1.68 32.71
C GLY A 10 0.94 0.44 31.84
N LEU A 11 0.76 -0.73 32.45
CA LEU A 11 0.52 -2.01 31.76
C LEU A 11 -0.87 -1.95 31.13
N VAL A 12 -0.96 -1.84 29.80
CA VAL A 12 -2.24 -1.99 29.08
C VAL A 12 -2.28 -3.40 28.49
N VAL A 13 -3.07 -4.25 29.15
CA VAL A 13 -3.48 -5.56 28.61
C VAL A 13 -4.46 -5.30 27.47
N GLY A 14 -4.01 -5.52 26.24
CA GLY A 14 -4.83 -5.44 25.04
C GLY A 14 -5.77 -6.64 24.93
N MET A 15 -7.04 -6.47 25.31
CA MET A 15 -8.11 -7.37 24.91
C MET A 15 -8.51 -7.02 23.47
N PHE A 16 -8.05 -7.84 22.51
CA PHE A 16 -8.49 -7.78 21.12
C PHE A 16 -9.94 -8.28 21.02
N GLY A 17 -10.89 -7.35 20.91
CA GLY A 17 -12.26 -7.65 20.48
C GLY A 17 -12.29 -7.90 18.98
N ILE A 18 -12.35 -9.17 18.57
CA ILE A 18 -12.65 -9.56 17.20
C ILE A 18 -14.15 -9.30 16.96
N ALA A 19 -14.48 -8.29 16.17
CA ALA A 19 -15.82 -8.14 15.63
C ALA A 19 -16.00 -9.16 14.48
N MET A 20 -16.56 -10.33 14.81
CA MET A 20 -17.08 -11.28 13.83
C MET A 20 -18.37 -10.71 13.24
N SER A 21 -18.29 -10.11 12.05
CA SER A 21 -19.49 -9.80 11.26
C SER A 21 -19.92 -11.09 10.57
N GLY A 22 -21.04 -11.65 11.05
CA GLY A 22 -21.61 -12.91 10.57
C GLY A 22 -22.19 -12.77 9.16
N CYS A 23 -21.70 -13.59 8.24
CA CYS A 23 -22.50 -14.02 7.10
C CYS A 23 -23.00 -15.44 7.41
N VAL A 24 -24.31 -15.56 7.53
CA VAL A 24 -25.02 -16.84 7.57
C VAL A 24 -24.92 -17.44 6.18
N PHE A 25 -24.19 -18.54 6.00
CA PHE A 25 -24.15 -19.28 4.75
C PHE A 25 -24.94 -20.58 4.94
N SER A 26 -26.08 -20.68 4.25
CA SER A 26 -26.87 -21.90 4.17
C SER A 26 -26.07 -22.97 3.43
N SER A 27 -25.94 -24.13 4.08
CA SER A 27 -25.38 -25.35 3.54
C SER A 27 -26.41 -26.05 2.64
N THR A 28 -26.04 -26.34 1.40
CA THR A 28 -26.56 -27.50 0.67
C THR A 28 -25.37 -28.22 0.07
N SER A 29 -25.09 -29.38 0.63
CA SER A 29 -24.21 -30.41 0.09
C SER A 29 -24.83 -30.98 -1.17
N ASP A 30 -24.04 -31.18 -2.23
CA ASP A 30 -24.29 -32.26 -3.17
C ASP A 30 -22.96 -32.86 -3.63
N ASP A 31 -22.99 -34.19 -3.60
CA ASP A 31 -21.95 -35.18 -3.82
C ASP A 31 -21.82 -35.47 -5.32
N SER A 32 -20.60 -35.59 -5.85
CA SER A 32 -20.37 -36.44 -7.03
C SER A 32 -18.89 -36.72 -7.25
N SER A 33 -18.58 -37.99 -7.02
CA SER A 33 -17.42 -38.78 -7.42
C SER A 33 -17.02 -38.65 -8.90
N GLY A 34 -15.71 -38.73 -9.18
CA GLY A 34 -15.20 -39.00 -10.52
C GLY A 34 -13.68 -39.24 -10.50
N ALA A 35 -13.27 -40.44 -10.90
CA ALA A 35 -11.95 -41.03 -10.71
C ALA A 35 -10.94 -40.76 -11.85
N ALA A 36 -9.67 -41.11 -11.56
CA ALA A 36 -8.60 -41.55 -12.48
C ALA A 36 -8.07 -40.51 -13.49
N ALA A 37 -6.87 -40.60 -14.04
CA ALA A 37 -5.58 -41.20 -13.74
C ALA A 37 -4.64 -40.63 -14.83
N ASP A 38 -3.34 -40.79 -14.60
CA ASP A 38 -2.34 -41.07 -15.64
C ASP A 38 -1.68 -39.95 -16.48
N THR A 39 -0.34 -40.02 -16.37
CA THR A 39 0.67 -39.92 -17.44
C THR A 39 1.50 -38.64 -17.51
N ALA A 40 2.76 -38.83 -17.08
CA ALA A 40 3.92 -38.02 -17.36
C ALA A 40 4.14 -37.76 -18.85
N THR A 41 4.80 -36.65 -19.19
CA THR A 41 5.93 -36.62 -20.16
C THR A 41 6.58 -35.24 -20.11
N SER A 42 7.85 -35.23 -19.76
CA SER A 42 8.79 -34.15 -20.05
C SER A 42 9.53 -34.52 -21.34
N PRO A 43 9.86 -33.54 -22.19
CA PRO A 43 11.22 -33.54 -22.71
C PRO A 43 11.91 -32.18 -22.66
N GLU A 44 13.17 -32.29 -22.29
CA GLU A 44 14.30 -31.39 -22.52
C GLU A 44 14.48 -31.05 -24.02
N SER A 45 14.95 -29.83 -24.35
CA SER A 45 15.81 -29.62 -25.53
C SER A 45 16.48 -28.24 -25.57
N THR A 46 17.82 -28.28 -25.50
CA THR A 46 18.85 -27.58 -26.32
C THR A 46 19.03 -26.05 -26.30
N ALA A 47 20.29 -25.70 -26.03
CA ALA A 47 20.97 -24.42 -26.22
C ALA A 47 21.25 -24.06 -27.70
N ASP A 48 21.48 -22.77 -27.96
CA ASP A 48 22.58 -22.22 -28.79
C ASP A 48 22.51 -20.67 -28.74
N THR A 49 23.54 -19.97 -28.27
CA THR A 49 24.72 -19.44 -29.00
C THR A 49 24.39 -18.27 -29.94
N SER A 50 24.89 -17.06 -29.63
CA SER A 50 25.86 -16.30 -30.46
C SER A 50 25.84 -14.79 -30.19
N SER A 51 27.04 -14.23 -30.13
CA SER A 51 27.47 -12.85 -29.90
C SER A 51 27.04 -11.86 -31.00
N THR A 52 27.06 -10.55 -30.70
CA THR A 52 27.72 -9.52 -31.54
C THR A 52 27.94 -8.23 -30.74
N VAL A 53 29.18 -7.76 -30.80
CA VAL A 53 29.73 -6.49 -30.28
C VAL A 53 29.38 -5.35 -31.23
N GLY A 54 29.08 -4.17 -30.70
CA GLY A 54 28.90 -2.94 -31.48
C GLY A 54 29.22 -1.71 -30.63
N GLU A 55 30.47 -1.29 -30.72
CA GLU A 55 31.08 -0.09 -30.16
C GLU A 55 30.78 1.12 -31.06
N GLU A 56 30.25 2.22 -30.52
CA GLU A 56 30.62 3.58 -30.95
C GLU A 56 30.03 4.67 -30.02
N ALA A 57 30.91 5.58 -29.60
CA ALA A 57 30.65 6.90 -29.04
C ALA A 57 31.69 7.85 -29.69
N PRO A 58 31.66 9.18 -29.50
CA PRO A 58 30.56 10.14 -29.29
C PRO A 58 30.60 11.27 -30.36
N ALA A 59 29.58 12.13 -30.44
CA ALA A 59 29.73 13.44 -31.07
C ALA A 59 28.92 14.52 -30.34
N SER A 60 29.66 15.51 -29.85
CA SER A 60 29.25 16.72 -29.14
C SER A 60 29.02 17.86 -30.13
N SER A 61 27.91 18.60 -29.98
CA SER A 61 27.71 19.93 -30.58
C SER A 61 26.74 20.76 -29.74
N ASP A 62 27.29 21.70 -28.98
CA ASP A 62 26.70 22.94 -28.46
C ASP A 62 27.71 24.05 -28.89
N PRO A 63 27.42 25.37 -28.99
CA PRO A 63 26.21 26.12 -28.67
C PRO A 63 25.81 27.19 -29.72
N SER A 64 24.69 27.90 -29.49
CA SER A 64 24.64 29.35 -29.75
C SER A 64 23.50 30.06 -29.01
N PRO A 65 23.72 31.29 -28.47
CA PRO A 65 22.76 32.06 -27.70
C PRO A 65 21.98 33.07 -28.57
N GLY A 66 20.81 33.49 -28.10
CA GLY A 66 20.10 34.60 -28.74
C GLY A 66 18.78 35.00 -28.07
N THR A 67 18.83 36.12 -27.34
CA THR A 67 17.84 37.22 -27.39
C THR A 67 16.59 37.12 -26.50
N GLU A 68 16.70 37.71 -25.30
CA GLU A 68 15.67 38.60 -24.70
C GLU A 68 15.48 39.86 -25.58
N PRO A 69 14.33 40.58 -25.59
CA PRO A 69 13.67 41.07 -24.37
C PRO A 69 12.14 41.25 -24.42
N ALA A 70 11.61 41.64 -23.26
CA ALA A 70 10.58 42.66 -23.02
C ALA A 70 9.33 42.17 -22.27
N ALA A 71 9.12 42.90 -21.17
CA ALA A 71 8.09 42.72 -20.17
C ALA A 71 6.70 43.12 -20.67
N GLU A 72 5.67 42.44 -20.17
CA GLU A 72 4.41 43.11 -19.90
C GLU A 72 3.74 42.55 -18.64
N SER A 73 3.34 43.50 -17.81
CA SER A 73 2.76 43.36 -16.49
C SER A 73 1.30 42.93 -16.63
N ALA A 74 0.94 41.77 -16.07
CA ALA A 74 -0.45 41.36 -15.92
C ALA A 74 -0.69 40.83 -14.51
N SER A 75 -1.57 41.53 -13.83
CA SER A 75 -2.11 41.37 -12.47
C SER A 75 -2.20 39.94 -11.95
N ALA A 76 -1.67 39.75 -10.74
CA ALA A 76 -1.84 38.55 -9.93
C ALA A 76 -3.33 38.30 -9.59
N PRO A 77 -3.90 37.14 -9.93
CA PRO A 77 -4.97 36.58 -9.13
C PRO A 77 -4.36 35.90 -7.89
N LEU A 78 -4.99 36.10 -6.74
CA LEU A 78 -4.65 35.45 -5.48
C LEU A 78 -4.71 33.92 -5.65
N SER A 79 -3.55 33.28 -5.75
CA SER A 79 -3.43 31.83 -5.66
C SER A 79 -3.85 31.38 -4.28
N SER A 80 -5.06 30.84 -4.16
CA SER A 80 -5.35 29.84 -3.16
C SER A 80 -4.53 28.61 -3.51
N ASP A 81 -3.26 28.58 -3.07
CA ASP A 81 -2.38 27.42 -3.19
C ASP A 81 -2.93 26.29 -2.32
N SER A 82 -3.92 25.57 -2.85
CA SER A 82 -4.17 24.19 -2.49
C SER A 82 -3.03 23.36 -3.08
N VAL A 83 -1.85 23.45 -2.44
CA VAL A 83 -0.76 22.50 -2.67
C VAL A 83 -1.34 21.10 -2.44
N SER A 84 -1.64 20.42 -3.55
CA SER A 84 -2.27 19.10 -3.55
C SER A 84 -1.43 18.18 -2.69
N SER A 85 -1.99 17.51 -1.68
CA SER A 85 -1.16 16.82 -0.67
C SER A 85 -0.30 15.68 -1.25
N SER A 86 -0.58 15.22 -2.48
CA SER A 86 0.32 14.38 -3.28
C SER A 86 1.67 15.05 -3.57
N SER A 87 1.71 16.36 -3.88
CA SER A 87 2.96 17.12 -4.09
C SER A 87 3.72 17.37 -2.79
N MET A 88 3.05 17.24 -1.63
CA MET A 88 3.67 17.30 -0.31
C MET A 88 4.14 15.93 0.21
N PHE A 89 3.90 14.84 -0.53
CA PHE A 89 4.35 13.51 -0.11
C PHE A 89 5.88 13.40 -0.23
N PRO A 90 6.62 13.14 0.86
CA PRO A 90 8.09 13.17 0.86
C PRO A 90 8.73 11.93 0.23
N GLY A 91 7.94 11.08 -0.44
CA GLY A 91 8.33 9.71 -0.75
C GLY A 91 8.34 8.80 0.48
N LEU A 92 8.60 7.51 0.26
CA LEU A 92 8.53 6.50 1.32
C LEU A 92 9.60 6.65 2.42
N GLY A 93 10.71 7.36 2.13
CA GLY A 93 11.77 7.62 3.09
C GLY A 93 11.40 8.66 4.16
N GLY A 94 10.46 9.56 3.87
CA GLY A 94 9.98 10.58 4.81
C GLY A 94 8.74 10.17 5.61
N VAL A 95 8.31 8.91 5.50
CA VAL A 95 7.14 8.38 6.19
C VAL A 95 7.51 7.84 7.57
N THR A 96 6.71 8.19 8.58
CA THR A 96 6.70 7.51 9.87
C THR A 96 5.91 6.21 9.76
N TRP A 97 6.61 5.08 9.73
CA TRP A 97 6.00 3.76 9.57
C TRP A 97 5.44 3.25 10.90
N LEU A 98 4.13 2.99 10.92
CA LEU A 98 3.41 2.47 12.09
C LEU A 98 3.46 0.94 12.19
N HIS A 99 3.76 0.29 11.07
CA HIS A 99 4.00 -1.15 10.95
C HIS A 99 5.37 -1.36 10.31
N HIS A 100 5.71 -2.59 9.90
CA HIS A 100 7.03 -2.87 9.33
C HIS A 100 7.32 -1.96 8.14
N ASN A 101 8.50 -1.33 8.14
CA ASN A 101 8.89 -0.45 7.05
C ASN A 101 9.12 -1.27 5.77
N VAL A 102 8.33 -1.00 4.73
CA VAL A 102 8.42 -1.65 3.41
C VAL A 102 9.00 -0.72 2.33
N SER A 103 9.60 0.41 2.71
CA SER A 103 10.12 1.40 1.76
C SER A 103 11.17 0.84 0.81
N SER A 104 11.97 -0.11 1.29
CA SER A 104 13.02 -0.80 0.52
C SER A 104 12.53 -2.01 -0.26
N TRP A 105 11.28 -2.44 -0.08
CA TRP A 105 10.77 -3.59 -0.80
C TRP A 105 10.60 -3.25 -2.29
N PRO A 106 10.96 -4.17 -3.20
CA PRO A 106 10.70 -4.02 -4.63
C PRO A 106 9.24 -3.63 -4.93
N GLN A 107 9.10 -2.63 -5.80
CA GLN A 107 7.81 -2.25 -6.36
C GLN A 107 7.52 -3.12 -7.59
N THR A 108 6.73 -4.17 -7.41
CA THR A 108 6.41 -5.16 -8.47
C THR A 108 4.94 -5.15 -8.86
N ALA A 109 4.10 -4.50 -8.04
CA ALA A 109 2.67 -4.36 -8.30
C ALA A 109 2.32 -2.94 -8.76
N ASN A 110 1.32 -2.83 -9.63
CA ASN A 110 0.71 -1.56 -9.98
C ASN A 110 -0.66 -1.47 -9.31
N LEU A 111 -0.94 -0.37 -8.63
CA LEU A 111 -2.17 -0.12 -7.91
C LEU A 111 -2.81 1.20 -8.36
N SER A 112 -4.14 1.15 -8.54
CA SER A 112 -5.02 2.31 -8.66
C SER A 112 -6.09 2.25 -7.57
N ALA A 113 -6.13 3.26 -6.70
CA ALA A 113 -7.11 3.39 -5.64
C ALA A 113 -8.29 4.27 -6.09
N SER A 114 -9.50 3.89 -5.71
CA SER A 114 -10.70 4.72 -5.91
C SER A 114 -11.74 4.44 -4.83
N VAL A 115 -12.61 5.42 -4.55
CA VAL A 115 -13.74 5.25 -3.64
C VAL A 115 -15.05 5.29 -4.42
N ARG A 116 -15.94 4.33 -4.17
CA ARG A 116 -17.28 4.23 -4.77
C ARG A 116 -18.30 3.92 -3.67
N GLY A 117 -19.11 4.91 -3.30
CA GLY A 117 -20.05 4.78 -2.19
C GLY A 117 -19.35 4.41 -0.88
N SER A 118 -19.70 3.26 -0.31
CA SER A 118 -19.10 2.72 0.92
C SER A 118 -17.88 1.83 0.68
N THR A 119 -17.41 1.69 -0.56
CA THR A 119 -16.31 0.80 -0.94
C THR A 119 -15.05 1.59 -1.32
N LEU A 120 -13.92 1.21 -0.74
CA LEU A 120 -12.59 1.54 -1.23
C LEU A 120 -12.12 0.39 -2.12
N ARG A 121 -11.83 0.69 -3.38
CA ARG A 121 -11.23 -0.24 -4.33
C ARG A 121 -9.74 0.02 -4.44
N LEU A 122 -8.96 -1.00 -4.12
CA LEU A 122 -7.52 -1.09 -4.29
C LEU A 122 -7.28 -2.01 -5.47
N ASN A 123 -7.37 -1.50 -6.70
CA ASN A 123 -7.19 -2.35 -7.88
C ASN A 123 -5.69 -2.57 -8.10
N TYR A 124 -5.18 -3.76 -7.79
CA TYR A 124 -3.77 -4.13 -7.98
C TYR A 124 -3.60 -5.42 -8.77
N ASP A 125 -2.56 -5.46 -9.59
CA ASP A 125 -2.27 -6.53 -10.56
C ASP A 125 -1.71 -7.83 -9.92
N LYS A 126 -1.38 -7.83 -8.63
CA LYS A 126 -0.89 -9.01 -7.88
C LYS A 126 -1.92 -9.71 -7.01
N ALA A 127 -3.20 -9.34 -7.10
CA ALA A 127 -4.24 -9.87 -6.21
C ALA A 127 -4.38 -11.40 -6.21
N ASN A 128 -4.04 -12.04 -7.33
CA ASN A 128 -4.06 -13.50 -7.50
C ASN A 128 -2.67 -14.13 -7.71
N SER A 129 -1.60 -13.36 -7.53
CA SER A 129 -0.23 -13.80 -7.88
C SER A 129 0.69 -13.87 -6.68
N TRP A 130 0.46 -13.07 -5.64
CA TRP A 130 1.27 -13.17 -4.42
C TRP A 130 0.99 -14.47 -3.65
N PRO A 131 2.01 -15.08 -3.03
CA PRO A 131 1.84 -16.33 -2.29
C PRO A 131 0.81 -16.19 -1.17
N VAL A 132 -0.04 -17.19 -1.01
CA VAL A 132 -0.98 -17.28 0.10
C VAL A 132 -0.24 -17.67 1.37
N GLY A 133 -0.59 -17.05 2.49
CA GLY A 133 -0.17 -17.49 3.82
C GLY A 133 -1.28 -17.34 4.85
N TYR A 134 -1.00 -17.79 6.08
CA TYR A 134 -1.98 -17.90 7.16
C TYR A 134 -1.52 -17.18 8.43
N PRO A 135 -1.31 -15.85 8.39
CA PRO A 135 -0.70 -15.11 9.50
C PRO A 135 -1.63 -14.99 10.70
N ILE A 136 -2.94 -15.26 10.53
CA ILE A 136 -3.95 -15.18 11.59
C ILE A 136 -5.00 -16.29 11.43
N GLY A 137 -5.23 -17.06 12.49
CA GLY A 137 -6.43 -17.92 12.65
C GLY A 137 -6.76 -18.87 11.49
N GLY A 138 -5.77 -19.37 10.75
CA GLY A 138 -6.00 -20.25 9.59
C GLY A 138 -6.66 -19.56 8.39
N VAL A 139 -6.74 -18.23 8.36
CA VAL A 139 -7.33 -17.47 7.26
C VAL A 139 -6.30 -17.27 6.15
N ALA A 140 -6.65 -17.69 4.93
CA ALA A 140 -5.84 -17.50 3.73
C ALA A 140 -5.77 -16.01 3.34
N LEU A 141 -4.56 -15.47 3.30
CA LEU A 141 -4.29 -14.06 3.02
C LEU A 141 -3.11 -13.93 2.04
N VAL A 142 -3.04 -12.82 1.30
CA VAL A 142 -1.99 -12.53 0.30
C VAL A 142 -1.21 -11.25 0.61
N GLY A 143 -1.74 -10.36 1.44
CA GLY A 143 -1.07 -9.09 1.72
C GLY A 143 -1.77 -8.20 2.74
N ASN A 144 -1.26 -6.97 2.83
CA ASN A 144 -1.84 -5.91 3.63
C ASN A 144 -2.16 -4.68 2.78
N ALA A 145 -3.27 -4.03 3.10
CA ALA A 145 -3.61 -2.72 2.57
C ALA A 145 -3.08 -1.62 3.49
N TRP A 146 -2.48 -0.58 2.89
CA TRP A 146 -1.87 0.56 3.55
C TRP A 146 -2.61 1.85 3.27
N VAL A 147 -2.60 2.74 4.26
CA VAL A 147 -2.97 4.15 4.08
C VAL A 147 -1.81 5.03 4.51
N PHE A 148 -1.55 6.07 3.73
CA PHE A 148 -0.64 7.16 4.03
C PHE A 148 -1.44 8.44 4.22
N PHE A 149 -1.17 9.14 5.30
CA PHE A 149 -1.89 10.36 5.68
C PHE A 149 -0.96 11.32 6.41
N GLN A 150 -1.29 12.60 6.35
CA GLN A 150 -0.59 13.62 7.12
C GLN A 150 -1.34 13.89 8.42
N GLN A 151 -0.60 14.00 9.52
CA GLN A 151 -1.12 14.45 10.81
C GLN A 151 -0.02 15.26 11.51
N ASP A 152 -0.35 16.45 11.98
CA ASP A 152 0.59 17.36 12.67
C ASP A 152 1.87 17.64 11.84
N GLY A 153 1.70 17.81 10.52
CA GLY A 153 2.79 18.06 9.57
C GLY A 153 3.67 16.84 9.25
N LYS A 154 3.36 15.66 9.80
CA LYS A 154 4.12 14.42 9.57
C LYS A 154 3.31 13.43 8.74
N TRP A 155 3.98 12.77 7.81
CA TRP A 155 3.39 11.65 7.07
C TRP A 155 3.52 10.36 7.89
N TYR A 156 2.39 9.65 8.02
CA TYR A 156 2.32 8.33 8.62
C TYR A 156 1.94 7.30 7.56
N GLY A 157 2.41 6.06 7.75
CA GLY A 157 2.05 4.92 6.92
C GLY A 157 1.70 3.73 7.80
N GLY A 158 0.48 3.20 7.66
CA GLY A 158 0.03 2.07 8.47
C GLY A 158 -0.84 1.10 7.67
N THR A 159 -0.69 -0.20 7.96
CA THR A 159 -1.64 -1.20 7.45
C THR A 159 -2.97 -1.03 8.16
N PHE A 160 -4.08 -1.02 7.42
CA PHE A 160 -5.42 -0.97 8.00
C PHE A 160 -6.20 -2.28 7.81
N GLU A 161 -5.85 -3.11 6.82
CA GLU A 161 -6.58 -4.33 6.49
C GLU A 161 -5.66 -5.48 6.01
N TRP A 162 -6.15 -6.71 6.14
CA TRP A 162 -5.58 -7.90 5.49
C TRP A 162 -6.29 -8.17 4.18
N LEU A 163 -5.60 -8.67 3.15
CA LEU A 163 -6.20 -8.99 1.85
C LEU A 163 -6.27 -10.50 1.65
N LYS A 164 -7.46 -11.01 1.33
CA LYS A 164 -7.64 -12.40 0.84
C LYS A 164 -7.20 -12.51 -0.63
N PRO A 165 -6.92 -13.72 -1.14
CA PRO A 165 -6.69 -13.93 -2.58
C PRO A 165 -7.80 -13.30 -3.43
N GLY A 166 -7.42 -12.56 -4.46
CA GLY A 166 -8.32 -11.86 -5.38
C GLY A 166 -9.05 -10.64 -4.79
N GLN A 167 -8.90 -10.35 -3.50
CA GLN A 167 -9.62 -9.26 -2.86
C GLN A 167 -9.00 -7.90 -3.23
N ILE A 168 -9.79 -7.08 -3.90
CA ILE A 168 -9.45 -5.69 -4.25
C ILE A 168 -10.36 -4.66 -3.57
N ASP A 169 -11.48 -5.09 -3.00
CA ASP A 169 -12.45 -4.20 -2.36
C ASP A 169 -12.41 -4.32 -0.84
N LYS A 170 -12.49 -3.16 -0.19
CA LYS A 170 -12.61 -3.00 1.26
C LYS A 170 -13.68 -1.99 1.61
N GLN A 171 -14.23 -2.11 2.82
CA GLN A 171 -15.15 -1.09 3.31
C GLN A 171 -14.38 0.22 3.53
N LYS A 172 -14.92 1.33 3.04
CA LYS A 172 -14.37 2.68 3.24
C LYS A 172 -14.17 2.97 4.73
N SER A 173 -15.09 2.51 5.58
CA SER A 173 -15.04 2.65 7.03
C SER A 173 -13.85 1.93 7.68
N ALA A 174 -13.20 0.97 7.00
CA ALA A 174 -12.02 0.29 7.52
C ALA A 174 -10.78 1.20 7.53
N VAL A 175 -10.78 2.30 6.77
CA VAL A 175 -9.69 3.28 6.78
C VAL A 175 -9.86 4.18 8.00
N ASN A 176 -9.29 3.76 9.13
CA ASN A 176 -9.26 4.56 10.35
C ASN A 176 -8.17 4.11 11.32
N GLY A 177 -7.87 5.00 12.27
CA GLY A 177 -6.92 4.78 13.34
C GLY A 177 -7.15 3.55 14.21
N GLY A 178 -8.41 3.22 14.49
CA GLY A 178 -8.76 2.04 15.27
C GLY A 178 -8.43 0.74 14.56
N GLN A 179 -8.61 0.71 13.23
CA GLN A 179 -8.24 -0.42 12.38
C GLN A 179 -6.73 -0.52 12.15
N ILE A 180 -6.01 0.60 12.14
CA ILE A 180 -4.55 0.59 12.17
C ILE A 180 -4.06 0.01 13.52
N GLY A 181 -4.68 0.41 14.63
CA GLY A 181 -4.51 -0.23 15.93
C GLY A 181 -3.20 0.14 16.66
N VAL A 182 -2.47 1.16 16.19
CA VAL A 182 -1.19 1.58 16.76
C VAL A 182 -1.22 3.07 17.09
N SER A 183 -0.66 3.46 18.24
CA SER A 183 -0.48 4.86 18.62
C SER A 183 0.54 5.57 17.69
N PRO A 184 0.44 6.90 17.50
CA PRO A 184 -0.48 7.84 18.13
C PRO A 184 -1.83 7.97 17.40
N VAL A 185 -2.11 7.14 16.40
CA VAL A 185 -3.15 7.44 15.41
C VAL A 185 -4.49 6.77 15.67
N GLN A 186 -4.72 6.14 16.82
CA GLN A 186 -5.95 5.37 17.11
C GLN A 186 -7.26 6.19 16.92
N GLY A 187 -7.21 7.48 17.24
CA GLY A 187 -8.32 8.42 17.05
C GLY A 187 -8.45 8.98 15.63
N TRP A 188 -7.45 8.81 14.77
CA TRP A 188 -7.43 9.41 13.43
C TRP A 188 -8.55 8.86 12.53
N ARG A 189 -9.17 9.75 11.75
CA ARG A 189 -10.20 9.42 10.77
C ARG A 189 -9.96 10.23 9.50
N PRO A 190 -10.16 9.66 8.31
CA PRO A 190 -10.03 10.41 7.08
C PRO A 190 -11.13 11.49 6.98
N GLN A 191 -10.77 12.68 6.53
CA GLN A 191 -11.64 13.83 6.34
C GLN A 191 -11.95 14.02 4.85
N SER A 192 -13.19 14.40 4.53
CA SER A 192 -13.57 14.72 3.15
C SER A 192 -12.75 15.91 2.64
N GLY A 193 -12.26 15.81 1.41
CA GLY A 193 -11.41 16.83 0.77
C GLY A 193 -9.91 16.67 1.02
N GLU A 194 -9.48 15.84 1.97
CA GLU A 194 -8.06 15.54 2.18
C GLU A 194 -7.55 14.48 1.18
N VAL A 195 -6.26 14.55 0.84
CA VAL A 195 -5.61 13.57 -0.03
C VAL A 195 -4.92 12.50 0.81
N TYR A 196 -5.20 11.23 0.49
CA TYR A 196 -4.56 10.07 1.11
C TYR A 196 -3.87 9.22 0.07
N GLY A 197 -2.75 8.61 0.46
CA GLY A 197 -2.04 7.61 -0.34
C GLY A 197 -2.48 6.20 0.04
N PHE A 198 -2.60 5.31 -0.93
CA PHE A 198 -2.90 3.90 -0.73
C PHE A 198 -1.87 3.03 -1.42
N MET A 199 -1.54 1.90 -0.80
CA MET A 199 -0.58 0.92 -1.31
C MET A 199 -0.99 -0.47 -0.81
N VAL A 200 -0.50 -1.50 -1.48
CA VAL A 200 -0.55 -2.88 -1.00
C VAL A 200 0.85 -3.46 -0.93
N SER A 201 1.06 -4.42 -0.04
CA SER A 201 2.29 -5.18 0.05
C SER A 201 2.01 -6.63 0.43
N GLY A 202 3.04 -7.47 0.37
CA GLY A 202 3.09 -8.70 1.17
C GLY A 202 2.91 -8.41 2.66
N PHE A 203 2.81 -9.45 3.49
CA PHE A 203 2.51 -9.30 4.91
C PHE A 203 3.51 -8.38 5.62
N ALA A 204 3.02 -7.34 6.28
CA ALA A 204 3.84 -6.34 6.96
C ALA A 204 3.24 -5.87 8.29
N ARG A 205 2.03 -6.33 8.62
CA ARG A 205 1.33 -5.97 9.86
C ARG A 205 1.94 -6.63 11.12
N SER A 206 2.53 -7.82 10.99
CA SER A 206 3.23 -8.53 12.08
C SER A 206 4.69 -8.80 11.69
N SER A 207 5.36 -9.78 12.30
CA SER A 207 6.67 -10.29 11.87
C SER A 207 6.60 -11.34 10.75
N THR A 208 5.42 -11.94 10.50
CA THR A 208 5.23 -12.98 9.48
C THR A 208 5.29 -12.40 8.07
N ARG A 209 6.00 -13.06 7.15
CA ARG A 209 6.16 -12.65 5.74
C ARG A 209 5.75 -13.77 4.79
N ASN A 210 5.09 -13.41 3.69
CA ASN A 210 4.84 -14.29 2.55
C ASN A 210 5.72 -13.90 1.35
N ILE A 211 5.87 -12.60 1.10
CA ILE A 211 6.71 -12.02 0.06
C ILE A 211 7.13 -10.60 0.48
N GLN A 212 8.29 -10.13 0.03
CA GLN A 212 8.79 -8.78 0.29
C GLN A 212 8.63 -7.89 -0.94
N GLU A 213 7.38 -7.65 -1.32
CA GLU A 213 7.02 -6.83 -2.49
C GLU A 213 5.93 -5.81 -2.11
N ARG A 214 5.86 -4.70 -2.85
CA ARG A 214 4.83 -3.67 -2.69
C ARG A 214 4.34 -3.13 -4.04
N SER A 215 3.25 -2.36 -4.00
CA SER A 215 2.81 -1.53 -5.12
C SER A 215 3.45 -0.14 -5.10
N ASN A 216 3.16 0.65 -6.15
CA ASN A 216 3.24 2.11 -6.07
C ASN A 216 2.25 2.65 -5.01
N VAL A 217 2.43 3.91 -4.63
CA VAL A 217 1.42 4.65 -3.87
C VAL A 217 0.44 5.29 -4.86
N SER A 218 -0.85 5.09 -4.65
CA SER A 218 -1.93 5.73 -5.41
C SER A 218 -2.63 6.75 -4.53
N PHE A 219 -2.64 8.00 -4.95
CA PHE A 219 -3.26 9.10 -4.22
C PHE A 219 -4.68 9.37 -4.71
N LEU A 220 -5.59 9.67 -3.78
CA LEU A 220 -6.93 10.16 -4.09
C LEU A 220 -7.39 11.16 -3.04
N THR A 221 -8.27 12.08 -3.47
CA THR A 221 -9.02 12.95 -2.57
C THR A 221 -10.18 12.18 -1.95
N TRP A 222 -10.29 12.22 -0.64
CA TRP A 222 -11.30 11.48 0.10
C TRP A 222 -12.70 12.11 -0.07
N PRO A 223 -13.75 11.32 -0.37
CA PRO A 223 -15.10 11.83 -0.54
C PRO A 223 -15.89 11.90 0.76
#